data_AF-L7VL72-F1
#
_entry.id   AF-L7VL72-F1
#
_cell.length_a   1.000
_cell.length_b   1.000
_cell.length_c   1.000
_cell.angle_alpha   90.00
_cell.angle_beta   90.00
_cell.angle_gamma   90.00
#
_symmetry.space_group_name_H-M   'P 1'
#
loop_
_entity.id
_entity.type
_entity.pdbx_description
1 polymer ?
#
loop_
_entity_poly.entity_id
_entity_poly.type
_entity_poly.pdbx_seq_one_letter_code
_entity_poly.pdbx_strand_id
1 'polypeptide(L)'
;MAIGDRIKKLRIEKGMTQEELAKYIDSTKQTIYKYENNIVTNIPSDKIEKIAEALGTTPSYLMGWNDTASKNNVKKPITVAAHIPDGVELTEEDIKQINDFIQFIISKKKDQK
;
A
#
# COMPACT_ATOMS: atom_id res chain seq x y z
N MET A 1 -10.04 4.20 3.81
CA MET A 1 -10.53 3.28 4.85
C MET A 1 -9.78 3.63 6.12
N ALA A 2 -10.49 4.02 7.18
CA ALA A 2 -9.92 4.25 8.49
C ALA A 2 -9.70 2.92 9.22
N ILE A 3 -8.96 2.94 10.34
CA ILE A 3 -8.69 1.73 11.14
C ILE A 3 -9.97 1.03 11.59
N GLY A 4 -10.98 1.79 12.04
CA GLY A 4 -12.26 1.26 12.50
C GLY A 4 -13.01 0.49 11.41
N ASP A 5 -12.98 1.00 10.18
CA ASP A 5 -13.58 0.34 9.02
C ASP A 5 -12.92 -1.02 8.74
N ARG A 6 -11.58 -1.11 8.87
CA ARG A 6 -10.83 -2.36 8.66
C ARG A 6 -11.17 -3.40 9.73
N ILE A 7 -11.24 -2.97 10.99
CA ILE A 7 -11.61 -3.81 12.13
C ILE A 7 -13.01 -4.38 11.92
N LYS A 8 -13.99 -3.51 11.62
CA LYS A 8 -15.38 -3.91 11.39
C LYS A 8 -15.50 -4.91 10.25
N LYS A 9 -14.82 -4.64 9.13
CA LYS A 9 -14.81 -5.52 7.96
C LYS A 9 -14.32 -6.92 8.32
N LEU A 10 -13.11 -7.02 8.88
CA LEU A 10 -12.50 -8.31 9.22
C LEU A 10 -13.30 -9.06 10.30
N ARG A 11 -13.87 -8.35 11.28
CA ARG A 11 -14.73 -8.96 12.29
C ARG A 11 -15.95 -9.63 11.65
N ILE A 12 -16.61 -8.95 10.73
CA ILE A 12 -17.79 -9.48 10.01
C ILE A 12 -17.38 -10.65 9.11
N GLU A 13 -16.25 -10.56 8.41
CA GLU A 13 -15.72 -11.66 7.57
C GLU A 13 -15.41 -12.92 8.39
N LYS A 14 -14.97 -12.76 9.64
CA LYS A 14 -14.80 -13.88 10.60
C LYS A 14 -16.09 -14.34 11.27
N GLY A 15 -17.23 -13.70 11.03
CA GLY A 15 -18.49 -14.03 11.69
C GLY A 15 -18.51 -13.73 13.19
N MET A 16 -17.60 -12.87 13.68
CA MET A 16 -17.51 -12.53 15.11
C MET A 16 -18.46 -11.40 15.48
N THR A 17 -19.02 -11.45 16.67
CA THR A 17 -19.75 -10.33 17.30
C THR A 17 -18.79 -9.31 17.92
N GLN A 18 -19.29 -8.10 18.20
CA GLN A 18 -18.48 -7.08 18.89
C GLN A 18 -18.13 -7.53 20.32
N GLU A 19 -19.04 -8.22 20.99
CA GLU A 19 -18.82 -8.83 22.31
C GLU A 19 -17.70 -9.87 22.29
N GLU A 20 -17.66 -10.74 21.27
CA GLU A 20 -16.60 -11.74 21.16
C GLU A 20 -15.25 -11.08 20.95
N LEU A 21 -15.14 -10.14 20.00
CA LEU A 21 -13.88 -9.40 19.80
C LEU A 21 -13.45 -8.65 21.06
N ALA A 22 -14.41 -8.06 21.79
CA ALA A 22 -14.14 -7.39 23.06
C ALA A 22 -13.55 -8.33 24.11
N LYS A 23 -14.10 -9.56 24.24
CA LYS A 23 -13.56 -10.58 25.16
C LYS A 23 -12.13 -10.98 24.80
N TYR A 24 -11.82 -11.16 23.52
CA TYR A 24 -10.47 -11.52 23.07
C TYR A 24 -9.41 -10.50 23.45
N ILE A 25 -9.76 -9.21 23.40
CA ILE A 25 -8.79 -8.13 23.64
C ILE A 25 -8.85 -7.56 25.05
N ASP A 26 -9.62 -8.17 25.95
CA ASP A 26 -9.91 -7.69 27.31
C ASP A 26 -10.45 -6.24 27.29
N SER A 27 -11.61 -6.07 26.67
CA SER A 27 -12.30 -4.79 26.55
C SER A 27 -13.81 -4.96 26.60
N THR A 28 -14.54 -3.86 26.35
CA THR A 28 -16.00 -3.86 26.36
C THR A 28 -16.56 -3.80 24.94
N LYS A 29 -17.78 -4.31 24.75
CA LYS A 29 -18.53 -4.13 23.50
C LYS A 29 -18.57 -2.66 23.06
N GLN A 30 -18.79 -1.75 24.02
CA GLN A 30 -18.86 -0.32 23.76
C GLN A 30 -17.54 0.23 23.21
N THR A 31 -16.41 -0.27 23.71
CA THR A 31 -15.08 0.09 23.21
C THR A 31 -14.91 -0.33 21.75
N ILE A 32 -15.25 -1.58 21.41
CA ILE A 32 -15.22 -2.07 20.02
C ILE A 32 -16.13 -1.24 19.12
N TYR A 33 -17.35 -0.93 19.58
CA TYR A 33 -18.27 -0.06 18.84
C TYR A 33 -17.65 1.32 18.55
N LYS A 34 -16.98 1.93 19.54
CA LYS A 34 -16.32 3.23 19.36
C LYS A 34 -15.17 3.15 18.35
N TYR A 35 -14.41 2.05 18.35
CA TYR A 35 -13.35 1.82 17.36
C TYR A 35 -13.92 1.64 15.96
N GLU A 36 -14.91 0.75 15.79
CA GLU A 36 -15.51 0.43 14.49
C GLU A 36 -16.28 1.58 13.84
N ASN A 37 -16.76 2.54 14.64
CA ASN A 37 -17.43 3.75 14.15
C ASN A 37 -16.51 4.98 14.12
N ASN A 38 -15.19 4.78 14.27
CA ASN A 38 -14.18 5.85 14.23
C ASN A 38 -14.41 6.98 15.26
N ILE A 39 -15.16 6.70 16.35
CA ILE A 39 -15.36 7.63 17.47
C ILE A 39 -14.06 7.77 18.27
N VAL A 40 -13.33 6.66 18.43
CA VAL A 40 -11.98 6.63 19.01
C VAL A 40 -11.04 6.07 17.97
N THR A 41 -10.14 6.91 17.47
CA THR A 41 -9.13 6.56 16.46
C THR A 41 -7.74 6.37 17.07
N ASN A 42 -7.49 6.95 18.24
CA ASN A 42 -6.26 6.74 19.00
C ASN A 42 -6.36 5.45 19.83
N ILE A 43 -6.27 4.31 19.15
CA ILE A 43 -6.30 2.99 19.76
C ILE A 43 -4.89 2.68 20.29
N PRO A 44 -4.73 2.29 21.57
CA PRO A 44 -3.45 1.85 22.11
C PRO A 44 -2.82 0.72 21.28
N SER A 45 -1.49 0.72 21.12
CA SER A 45 -0.78 -0.25 20.29
C SER A 45 -0.97 -1.69 20.75
N ASP A 46 -1.02 -1.92 22.06
CA ASP A 46 -1.31 -3.24 22.66
C ASP A 46 -2.69 -3.76 22.24
N LYS A 47 -3.70 -2.88 22.14
CA LYS A 47 -5.03 -3.25 21.66
C LYS A 47 -5.01 -3.52 20.16
N ILE A 48 -4.27 -2.74 19.36
CA ILE A 48 -4.14 -2.98 17.91
C ILE A 48 -3.52 -4.36 17.64
N GLU A 49 -2.49 -4.73 18.38
CA GLU A 49 -1.84 -6.04 18.28
C GLU A 49 -2.82 -7.18 18.59
N LYS A 50 -3.53 -7.09 19.73
CA LYS A 50 -4.54 -8.10 20.11
C LYS A 50 -5.70 -8.18 19.11
N ILE A 51 -6.15 -7.04 18.58
CA ILE A 51 -7.19 -7.02 17.54
C ILE A 51 -6.68 -7.69 16.27
N ALA A 52 -5.44 -7.41 15.85
CA ALA A 52 -4.84 -8.02 14.67
C ALA A 52 -4.75 -9.55 14.82
N GLU A 53 -4.29 -10.03 15.98
CA GLU A 53 -4.22 -11.46 16.30
C GLU A 53 -5.61 -12.12 16.28
N ALA A 54 -6.58 -11.54 17.00
CA ALA A 54 -7.95 -12.04 17.04
C ALA A 54 -8.59 -12.10 15.65
N LEU A 55 -8.28 -11.12 14.79
CA LEU A 55 -8.78 -11.03 13.42
C LEU A 55 -7.92 -11.75 12.38
N GLY A 56 -6.81 -12.39 12.79
CA GLY A 56 -5.92 -13.13 11.88
C GLY A 56 -5.26 -12.25 10.82
N THR A 57 -4.91 -11.02 11.18
CA THR A 57 -4.27 -10.03 10.30
C THR A 57 -3.02 -9.44 10.96
N THR A 58 -2.45 -8.39 10.36
CA THR A 58 -1.30 -7.66 10.92
C THR A 58 -1.72 -6.27 11.43
N PRO A 59 -1.05 -5.73 12.47
CA PRO A 59 -1.22 -4.33 12.86
C PRO A 59 -1.04 -3.37 11.68
N SER A 60 -0.06 -3.64 10.80
CA SER A 60 0.20 -2.86 9.59
C SER A 60 -1.00 -2.79 8.63
N TYR A 61 -1.75 -3.89 8.50
CA TYR A 61 -2.98 -3.89 7.71
C TYR A 61 -4.06 -3.03 8.35
N LEU A 62 -4.32 -3.19 9.66
CA LEU A 62 -5.33 -2.39 10.39
C LEU A 62 -5.02 -0.89 10.32
N MET A 63 -3.75 -0.54 10.50
CA MET A 63 -3.23 0.82 10.38
C MET A 63 -3.24 1.36 8.94
N GLY A 64 -3.38 0.49 7.94
CA GLY A 64 -3.40 0.86 6.52
C GLY A 64 -2.02 1.15 5.93
N TRP A 65 -0.95 0.73 6.59
CA TRP A 65 0.42 0.92 6.08
C TRP A 65 0.67 0.09 4.80
N ASN A 66 0.00 -1.05 4.67
CA ASN A 66 0.09 -1.91 3.49
C ASN A 66 -0.67 -1.36 2.26
N ASP A 67 -1.59 -0.40 2.44
CA ASP A 67 -2.35 0.20 1.32
C ASP A 67 -1.45 1.09 0.43
N THR A 68 -0.25 1.43 0.90
CA THR A 68 0.74 2.22 0.16
C THR A 68 1.36 1.46 -1.02
N ALA A 69 1.25 0.12 -1.06
CA ALA A 69 1.70 -0.67 -2.21
C ALA A 69 0.82 -0.48 -3.46
N SER A 70 -0.41 0.02 -3.32
CA SER A 70 -1.34 0.17 -4.46
C SER A 70 -1.67 1.63 -4.83
N LYS A 71 -1.25 2.62 -4.04
CA LYS A 71 -1.48 4.05 -4.37
C LYS A 71 -0.24 4.80 -4.85
N ASN A 72 0.90 4.15 -4.83
CA ASN A 72 2.04 4.59 -5.59
C ASN A 72 1.91 4.01 -7.00
N ASN A 73 1.22 4.74 -7.88
CA ASN A 73 1.52 4.76 -9.32
C ASN A 73 2.96 5.30 -9.55
N VAL A 74 3.95 4.82 -8.78
CA VAL A 74 5.32 4.81 -9.24
C VAL A 74 5.26 3.77 -10.35
N LYS A 75 4.99 4.25 -11.57
CA LYS A 75 5.20 3.45 -12.78
C LYS A 75 6.59 2.87 -12.59
N LYS A 76 6.67 1.57 -12.29
CA LYS A 76 7.97 0.88 -12.29
C LYS A 76 8.62 1.28 -13.61
N PRO A 77 9.88 1.75 -13.61
CA PRO A 77 10.51 2.18 -14.83
C PRO A 77 10.38 1.04 -15.84
N ILE A 78 9.75 1.33 -16.98
CA ILE A 78 9.67 0.36 -18.07
C ILE A 78 11.09 0.25 -18.61
N THR A 79 11.74 -0.88 -18.39
CA THR A 79 13.07 -1.14 -18.92
C THR A 79 12.93 -1.47 -20.40
N VAL A 80 13.58 -0.67 -21.25
CA VAL A 80 13.73 -0.95 -22.69
C VAL A 80 15.19 -1.28 -22.92
N ALA A 81 15.50 -2.53 -23.23
CA ALA A 81 16.84 -2.97 -23.59
C ALA A 81 16.99 -2.95 -25.11
N ALA A 82 18.09 -2.38 -25.61
CA ALA A 82 18.46 -2.49 -27.02
C ALA A 82 19.23 -3.80 -27.23
N HIS A 83 18.89 -4.54 -28.28
CA HIS A 83 19.73 -5.64 -28.75
C HIS A 83 20.70 -5.10 -29.79
N ILE A 84 21.99 -5.11 -29.47
CA ILE A 84 23.05 -4.68 -30.38
C ILE A 84 23.45 -5.92 -31.22
N PRO A 85 23.43 -5.84 -32.56
CA PRO A 85 23.88 -6.94 -33.41
C PRO A 85 25.34 -7.33 -33.13
N ASP A 86 25.64 -8.62 -33.28
CA ASP A 86 27.01 -9.13 -33.12
C ASP A 86 27.99 -8.40 -34.07
N GLY A 87 29.12 -7.95 -33.52
CA GLY A 87 30.17 -7.23 -34.27
C GLY A 87 29.98 -5.72 -34.36
N VAL A 88 28.94 -5.16 -33.74
CA VAL A 88 28.76 -3.70 -33.61
C VAL A 88 29.16 -3.28 -32.20
N GLU A 89 30.19 -2.45 -32.10
CA GLU A 89 30.56 -1.76 -30.87
C GLU A 89 29.95 -0.36 -30.86
N LEU A 90 29.22 -0.04 -29.80
CA LEU A 90 28.76 1.34 -29.58
C LEU A 90 29.85 2.11 -28.85
N THR A 91 30.23 3.24 -29.44
CA THR A 91 31.13 4.19 -28.78
C THR A 91 30.36 5.01 -27.74
N GLU A 92 31.09 5.72 -26.88
CA GLU A 92 30.49 6.66 -25.93
C GLU A 92 29.65 7.74 -26.63
N GLU A 93 30.06 8.17 -27.83
CA GLU A 93 29.33 9.16 -28.63
C GLU A 93 27.99 8.59 -29.13
N ASP A 94 27.96 7.33 -29.56
CA ASP A 94 26.73 6.66 -30.00
C ASP A 94 25.73 6.53 -28.84
N ILE A 95 26.21 6.15 -27.65
CA ILE A 95 25.40 6.07 -26.43
C ILE A 95 24.84 7.45 -26.06
N LYS A 96 25.66 8.50 -26.21
CA LYS A 96 25.23 9.88 -25.97
C LYS A 96 24.11 10.30 -26.92
N GLN A 97 24.25 10.02 -28.22
CA GLN A 97 23.21 10.33 -29.21
C GLN A 97 21.88 9.62 -28.91
N ILE A 98 21.93 8.35 -28.47
CA ILE A 98 20.74 7.60 -28.05
C ILE A 98 20.04 8.29 -26.87
N ASN A 99 20.81 8.68 -25.85
CA ASN A 99 20.27 9.37 -24.68
C ASN A 99 19.68 10.74 -25.04
N ASP A 100 20.35 11.51 -25.89
CA ASP A 100 19.88 12.81 -26.36
C ASP A 100 18.54 12.66 -27.12
N PHE A 101 18.40 11.63 -27.95
CA PHE A 101 17.14 11.34 -28.64
C PHE A 101 16.01 10.94 -27.68
N ILE A 102 16.31 10.12 -26.65
CA ILE A 102 15.33 9.77 -25.62
C ILE A 102 14.82 11.03 -24.90
N GLN A 103 15.71 11.95 -24.54
CA GLN A 103 15.33 13.20 -23.90
C GLN A 103 14.47 14.08 -24.82
N PHE A 104 14.80 14.16 -26.10
CA PHE A 104 14.00 14.87 -27.09
C PHE A 104 12.56 14.35 -27.17
N ILE A 105 12.38 13.02 -27.25
CA ILE A 105 11.05 12.39 -27.27
C ILE A 105 10.27 12.67 -25.98
N ILE A 106 10.95 12.67 -24.82
CA ILE A 106 10.34 13.00 -23.53
C ILE A 106 9.88 14.46 -23.50
N SER A 107 10.69 15.40 -24.00
CA SER A 107 10.34 16.84 -24.07
C SER A 107 9.12 17.07 -24.95
N LYS A 108 9.10 16.51 -26.16
CA LYS A 108 7.99 16.65 -27.11
C LYS A 108 6.65 16.17 -26.54
N LYS A 109 6.66 15.12 -25.71
CA LYS A 109 5.44 14.62 -25.04
C LYS A 109 4.96 15.50 -23.88
N LYS A 110 5.86 16.30 -23.28
CA LYS A 110 5.50 17.27 -22.25
C LYS A 110 4.83 18.50 -22.86
N ASP A 111 5.28 18.94 -24.04
CA ASP A 111 4.75 20.13 -24.71
C ASP A 111 3.38 19.91 -25.39
N GLN A 112 2.96 18.66 -25.57
CA GLN A 112 1.66 18.28 -26.15
C GLN A 112 0.54 18.09 -25.11
N LYS A 113 0.80 18.41 -23.84
CA LYS A 113 -0.10 18.17 -22.71
C LYS A 113 -0.53 19.46 -22.04
#